data_AF-A0A1V6EB98-F1
#
_entry.id   AF-A0A1V6EB98-F1
#
_cell.length_a   1.000
_cell.length_b   1.000
_cell.length_c   1.000
_cell.angle_alpha   90.00
_cell.angle_beta   90.00
_cell.angle_gamma   90.00
#
_symmetry.space_group_name_H-M   'P 1'
#
loop_
_entity.id
_entity.type
_entity.pdbx_description
1 polymer ?
#
loop_
_entity_poly.entity_id
_entity_poly.type
_entity_poly.pdbx_seq_one_letter_code
_entity_poly.pdbx_strand_id
1 'polypeptide(L)'
;MEKAIGNLKERLSARREGVSSESHLSGKLFVQFVALIYVSYIDKLMHDQDLYKSYTLTQLLDELDVIECYTCPGHIEKIGEMTKKQKQLYEVFGVPFLA
;
A
#
# COMPACT_ATOMS: atom_id res chain seq x y z
N MET A 1 -20.21 -14.48 4.19
CA MET A 1 -18.78 -14.83 4.08
C MET A 1 -18.41 -15.26 2.66
N GLU A 2 -19.16 -16.20 2.05
CA GLU A 2 -18.88 -16.70 0.68
C GLU A 2 -18.86 -15.62 -0.40
N LYS A 3 -19.73 -14.60 -0.31
CA LYS A 3 -19.81 -13.50 -1.29
C LYS A 3 -18.55 -12.61 -1.28
N ALA A 4 -17.92 -12.42 -0.12
CA ALA A 4 -16.68 -11.66 0.00
C ALA A 4 -15.49 -12.45 -0.60
N ILE A 5 -15.48 -13.77 -0.41
CA ILE A 5 -14.48 -14.67 -1.00
C ILE A 5 -14.66 -14.76 -2.53
N GLY A 6 -15.91 -14.77 -3.01
CA GLY A 6 -16.23 -14.70 -4.44
C GLY A 6 -15.72 -13.41 -5.09
N ASN A 7 -16.01 -12.27 -4.47
CA ASN A 7 -15.52 -10.97 -4.94
C ASN A 7 -13.99 -10.87 -4.90
N LEU A 8 -13.34 -11.47 -3.90
CA LEU A 8 -11.88 -11.57 -3.86
C LEU A 8 -11.35 -12.39 -5.03
N LYS A 9 -11.88 -13.59 -5.28
CA LYS A 9 -11.48 -14.44 -6.43
C LYS A 9 -11.63 -13.75 -7.78
N GLU A 10 -12.69 -12.96 -7.95
CA GLU A 10 -12.98 -12.24 -9.18
C GLU A 10 -12.06 -11.03 -9.37
N ARG A 11 -11.77 -10.28 -8.31
CA ARG A 11 -10.77 -9.18 -8.32
C ARG A 11 -9.32 -9.68 -8.48
N LEU A 12 -9.03 -10.90 -8.03
CA LEU A 12 -7.69 -11.51 -8.07
C LEU A 12 -7.27 -12.02 -9.46
N SER A 13 -8.10 -11.89 -10.51
CA SER A 13 -7.78 -12.43 -11.84
C SER A 13 -7.37 -13.91 -11.81
N ALA A 14 -7.95 -14.70 -10.90
CA ALA A 14 -7.73 -16.15 -10.81
C ALA A 14 -8.31 -16.95 -12.00
N ARG A 15 -8.76 -16.24 -13.05
CA ARG A 15 -9.45 -16.78 -14.23
C ARG A 15 -8.57 -16.84 -15.48
N ARG A 16 -7.28 -16.51 -15.39
CA ARG A 16 -6.35 -16.71 -16.53
C ARG A 16 -5.13 -17.52 -16.11
N GLU A 17 -5.20 -18.78 -16.49
CA GLU A 17 -4.13 -19.77 -16.52
C GLU A 17 -2.90 -19.20 -17.24
N GLY A 18 -1.76 -19.18 -16.55
CA GLY A 18 -0.51 -18.67 -17.12
C GLY A 18 0.69 -18.71 -16.18
N VAL A 19 0.71 -19.62 -15.19
CA VAL A 19 1.85 -19.78 -14.27
C VAL A 19 2.09 -21.27 -14.04
N SER A 20 3.14 -21.82 -14.66
CA SER A 20 3.39 -23.26 -14.75
C SER A 20 3.97 -23.90 -13.47
N SER A 21 3.51 -23.52 -12.28
CA SER A 21 3.74 -24.28 -11.04
C SER A 21 2.97 -23.68 -9.86
N GLU A 22 2.35 -24.56 -9.06
CA GLU A 22 1.59 -24.20 -7.86
C GLU A 22 2.38 -23.36 -6.85
N SER A 23 3.70 -23.55 -6.78
CA SER A 23 4.62 -22.82 -5.89
C SER A 23 4.68 -21.32 -6.19
N HIS A 24 4.75 -20.92 -7.47
CA HIS A 24 4.77 -19.52 -7.87
C HIS A 24 3.40 -18.85 -7.71
N LEU A 25 2.31 -19.61 -7.90
CA LEU A 25 0.95 -19.12 -7.66
C LEU A 25 0.72 -18.85 -6.17
N SER A 26 1.18 -19.77 -5.30
CA SER A 26 1.11 -19.61 -3.85
C SER A 26 1.91 -18.40 -3.36
N GLY A 27 3.12 -18.18 -3.89
CA GLY A 27 3.92 -16.98 -3.59
C GLY A 27 3.22 -15.67 -3.98
N LYS A 28 2.56 -15.62 -5.15
CA LYS A 28 1.79 -14.44 -5.58
C LYS A 28 0.58 -14.18 -4.68
N LEU A 29 -0.15 -15.22 -4.29
CA LEU A 29 -1.30 -15.10 -3.39
C LEU A 29 -0.87 -14.61 -2.00
N PHE A 30 0.28 -15.08 -1.50
CA PHE A 30 0.83 -14.61 -0.23
C PHE A 30 1.17 -13.11 -0.28
N VAL A 31 1.88 -12.65 -1.31
CA VAL A 31 2.20 -11.22 -1.47
C VAL A 31 0.94 -10.37 -1.60
N GLN A 32 -0.06 -10.84 -2.36
CA GLN A 32 -1.34 -10.14 -2.48
C GLN A 32 -2.11 -10.09 -1.16
N PHE A 33 -2.09 -11.17 -0.38
CA PHE A 33 -2.73 -11.20 0.93
C PHE A 33 -2.08 -10.19 1.88
N VAL A 34 -0.75 -10.13 1.92
CA VAL A 34 -0.02 -9.13 2.71
C VAL A 34 -0.34 -7.71 2.23
N ALA A 35 -0.36 -7.47 0.92
CA ALA A 35 -0.76 -6.17 0.36
C ALA A 35 -2.19 -5.78 0.78
N LEU A 36 -3.14 -6.72 0.81
CA LEU A 36 -4.52 -6.48 1.24
C LEU A 36 -4.64 -6.11 2.73
N ILE A 37 -3.75 -6.62 3.58
CA ILE A 37 -3.69 -6.22 5.00
C ILE A 37 -3.32 -4.73 5.08
N TYR A 38 -2.28 -4.31 4.37
CA TYR A 38 -1.86 -2.90 4.33
C TYR A 38 -2.95 -2.00 3.75
N VAL A 39 -3.52 -2.38 2.61
CA VAL A 39 -4.60 -1.60 1.97
C VAL A 39 -5.83 -1.51 2.88
N SER A 40 -6.21 -2.57 3.59
CA SER A 40 -7.34 -2.52 4.54
C SER A 40 -7.06 -1.61 5.73
N TYR A 41 -5.82 -1.58 6.20
CA TYR A 41 -5.41 -0.66 7.27
C TYR A 41 -5.48 0.80 6.81
N ILE A 42 -4.94 1.08 5.62
CA ILE A 42 -4.97 2.43 5.01
C ILE A 42 -6.42 2.87 4.80
N ASP A 43 -7.26 2.01 4.22
CA ASP A 43 -8.69 2.27 3.99
C ASP A 43 -9.43 2.61 5.28
N LYS A 44 -9.19 1.82 6.34
CA LYS A 44 -9.75 2.09 7.66
C LYS A 44 -9.28 3.44 8.22
N LEU A 45 -7.98 3.73 8.16
CA LEU A 45 -7.44 5.00 8.63
C LEU A 45 -8.04 6.18 7.87
N MET A 46 -8.20 6.06 6.54
CA MET A 46 -8.83 7.09 5.71
C MET A 46 -10.28 7.35 6.11
N HIS A 47 -11.02 6.31 6.51
CA HIS A 47 -12.35 6.46 7.07
C HIS A 47 -12.33 7.13 8.45
N ASP A 48 -11.47 6.67 9.36
CA ASP A 48 -11.39 7.18 10.73
C ASP A 48 -10.95 8.67 10.79
N GLN A 49 -10.17 9.11 9.80
CA GLN A 49 -9.58 10.46 9.70
C GLN A 49 -10.24 11.33 8.63
N ASP A 50 -11.40 10.91 8.09
CA ASP A 50 -12.16 11.64 7.07
C ASP A 50 -11.37 11.99 5.78
N LEU A 51 -10.28 11.28 5.49
CA LEU A 51 -9.40 11.56 4.35
C LEU A 51 -10.09 11.35 3.00
N TYR A 52 -11.16 10.53 2.97
CA TYR A 52 -11.98 10.34 1.78
C TYR A 52 -12.68 11.61 1.27
N LYS A 53 -12.75 12.67 2.07
CA LYS A 53 -13.22 13.99 1.63
C LYS A 53 -12.22 14.69 0.71
N SER A 54 -10.94 14.32 0.78
CA SER A 54 -9.84 15.00 0.08
C SER A 54 -9.10 14.09 -0.89
N TYR A 55 -9.12 12.78 -0.68
CA TYR A 55 -8.40 11.80 -1.47
C TYR A 55 -9.25 10.57 -1.76
N THR A 56 -9.14 10.02 -2.96
CA THR A 56 -9.45 8.60 -3.18
C THR A 56 -8.28 7.74 -2.67
N LEU A 57 -8.53 6.46 -2.39
CA LEU A 57 -7.49 5.52 -1.96
C LEU A 57 -6.32 5.48 -2.94
N THR A 58 -6.60 5.46 -4.24
CA THR A 58 -5.57 5.50 -5.28
C THR A 58 -4.75 6.78 -5.23
N GLN A 59 -5.39 7.95 -5.15
CA GLN A 59 -4.66 9.23 -5.05
C GLN A 59 -3.77 9.32 -3.81
N LEU A 60 -4.21 8.75 -2.69
CA LEU A 60 -3.38 8.70 -1.49
C LEU A 60 -2.16 7.81 -1.70
N LEU A 61 -2.32 6.64 -2.32
CA LEU A 61 -1.19 5.76 -2.64
C LEU A 61 -0.22 6.42 -3.62
N ASP A 62 -0.72 7.13 -4.63
CA ASP A 62 0.09 7.87 -5.59
C ASP A 62 0.92 8.97 -4.89
N GLU A 63 0.35 9.68 -3.91
CA GLU A 63 1.09 10.70 -3.15
C GLU A 63 2.21 10.10 -2.27
N LEU A 64 2.01 8.87 -1.77
CA LEU A 64 2.99 8.14 -0.97
C LEU A 64 4.11 7.50 -1.81
N ASP A 65 3.82 7.06 -3.04
CA ASP A 65 4.77 6.38 -3.95
C ASP A 65 5.89 7.31 -4.48
N VAL A 66 5.72 8.62 -4.34
CA VAL A 66 6.67 9.62 -4.86
C VAL A 66 7.85 9.88 -3.92
N ILE A 67 7.86 9.31 -2.71
CA ILE A 67 8.89 9.65 -1.70
C ILE A 67 10.20 8.93 -2.01
N GLU A 68 11.22 9.70 -2.38
CA GLU A 68 12.56 9.20 -2.67
C GLU A 68 13.36 8.99 -1.37
N CYS A 69 14.03 7.83 -1.24
CA CYS A 69 15.02 7.57 -0.20
C CYS A 69 16.38 7.33 -0.86
N TYR A 70 17.38 8.12 -0.44
CA TYR A 70 18.73 8.06 -0.97
C TYR A 70 19.63 7.26 -0.03
N THR A 71 20.19 6.17 -0.56
CA THR A 71 21.23 5.39 0.13
C THR A 71 22.58 5.67 -0.54
N CYS A 72 23.54 6.16 0.24
CA CYS A 72 24.93 6.30 -0.21
C CYS A 72 25.80 5.32 0.58
N PRO A 73 26.63 4.49 -0.08
CA PRO A 73 27.52 3.56 0.63
C PRO A 73 28.37 4.28 1.69
N GLY A 74 28.32 3.80 2.93
CA GLY A 74 29.05 4.39 4.05
C GLY A 74 28.38 5.60 4.71
N HIS A 75 27.17 5.99 4.30
CA HIS A 75 26.40 7.07 4.89
C HIS A 75 25.02 6.60 5.37
N ILE A 76 24.46 7.35 6.32
CA ILE A 76 23.10 7.13 6.83
C ILE A 76 22.09 7.42 5.70
N GLU A 77 21.06 6.59 5.60
CA GLU A 77 19.96 6.77 4.64
C GLU A 77 19.32 8.14 4.81
N LYS A 78 19.09 8.86 3.70
CA LYS A 78 18.48 10.19 3.73
C LYS A 78 17.17 10.19 2.95
N ILE A 79 16.11 10.62 3.61
CA ILE A 79 14.81 10.87 2.98
C ILE A 79 14.94 12.14 2.13
N GLY A 80 14.46 12.07 0.88
CA GLY A 80 14.38 13.21 -0.03
C GLY A 80 13.44 14.31 0.45
N GLU A 81 13.36 15.41 -0.30
CA GLU A 81 12.44 16.49 0.04
C GLU A 81 10.99 16.04 -0.07
N MET A 82 10.25 16.11 1.06
CA MET A 82 8.82 15.77 1.09
C MET A 82 7.94 17.01 0.96
N THR A 83 6.86 16.87 0.19
CA THR A 83 5.82 17.90 0.08
C THR A 83 5.10 18.11 1.41
N LYS A 84 4.43 19.26 1.58
CA LYS A 84 3.61 19.52 2.78
C LYS A 84 2.49 18.49 2.94
N LYS A 85 1.91 18.02 1.83
CA LYS A 85 0.84 17.02 1.83
C LYS A 85 1.34 15.67 2.33
N GLN A 86 2.49 15.22 1.81
CA GLN A 86 3.15 14.02 2.30
C GLN A 86 3.45 14.13 3.79
N LYS A 87 3.96 15.27 4.26
CA LYS A 87 4.22 15.46 5.69
C LYS A 87 2.98 15.29 6.57
N GLN A 88 1.88 15.94 6.17
CA GLN A 88 0.60 15.81 6.85
C GLN A 88 0.08 14.37 6.83
N LEU A 89 0.19 13.67 5.70
CA LEU A 89 -0.22 12.26 5.63
C LEU A 89 0.55 11.42 6.64
N TYR A 90 1.88 11.53 6.71
CA TYR A 90 2.68 10.75 7.66
C TYR A 90 2.31 10.99 9.12
N GLU A 91 1.97 12.24 9.48
CA GLU A 91 1.43 12.56 10.81
C GLU A 91 0.12 11.82 11.08
N VAL A 92 -0.80 11.79 10.10
CA VAL A 92 -2.07 11.03 10.20
C VAL A 92 -1.82 9.52 10.31
N PHE A 93 -0.82 9.00 9.59
CA PHE A 93 -0.39 7.61 9.69
C PHE A 93 0.37 7.28 10.99
N GLY A 94 0.66 8.28 11.83
CA GLY A 94 1.39 8.09 13.09
C GLY A 94 2.83 7.60 12.87
N VAL A 95 3.40 7.84 11.69
CA VAL A 95 4.77 7.42 11.35
C VAL A 95 5.73 8.52 11.79
N PRO A 96 6.68 8.23 12.71
CA PRO A 96 7.63 9.23 13.15
C PRO A 96 8.56 9.63 12.00
N PHE A 97 8.77 10.94 11.84
CA PHE A 97 9.82 11.45 10.98
C PHE A 97 11.17 11.12 11.59
N LEU A 98 11.90 10.20 10.96
CA LEU A 98 13.33 10.04 11.23
C LEU A 98 14.04 11.20 10.53
N ALA A 99 14.30 12.26 11.30
CA ALA A 99 15.18 13.36 10.92
C ALA A 99 16.64 13.00 11.24
#